data_AF-A0A372LYK0-F1
#
_entry.id   AF-A0A372LYK0-F1
#
_cell.length_a   1.000
_cell.length_b   1.000
_cell.length_c   1.000
_cell.angle_alpha   90.00
_cell.angle_beta   90.00
_cell.angle_gamma   90.00
#
_symmetry.space_group_name_H-M   'P 1'
#
loop_
_entity.id
_entity.type
_entity.pdbx_description
1 polymer ?
#
loop_
_entity_poly.entity_id
_entity_poly.type
_entity_poly.pdbx_seq_one_letter_code
_entity_poly.pdbx_strand_id
1 'polypeptide(L)'
;MATNTPMPEVHRRLRGHAFYPTAAERRRLPALHATDGQGLAHVTVQVHYFNASSDLWITEYDPATGEAFGFGMVGHSDSAHGDWGYFDLPTYESHAPRRVGELFERDLHFTPAAARDVLPDGAIRDGSTPDE
;
A
#
# COMPACT_ATOMS: atom_id res chain seq x y z
N MET A 1 -13.77 12.79 -22.82
CA MET A 1 -13.80 11.31 -22.77
C MET A 1 -12.44 10.87 -22.25
N ALA A 2 -12.37 10.37 -21.02
CA ALA A 2 -11.11 9.83 -20.50
C ALA A 2 -10.86 8.49 -21.19
N THR A 3 -9.72 8.36 -21.88
CA THR A 3 -9.27 7.09 -22.43
C THR A 3 -8.94 6.17 -21.27
N ASN A 4 -9.73 5.11 -21.09
CA ASN A 4 -9.50 4.07 -20.09
C ASN A 4 -8.32 3.20 -20.52
N THR A 5 -7.11 3.75 -20.44
CA THR A 5 -5.88 2.99 -20.64
C THR A 5 -5.76 2.02 -19.45
N PRO A 6 -5.68 0.70 -19.69
CA PRO A 6 -5.49 -0.25 -18.60
C PRO A 6 -4.18 0.04 -17.88
N MET A 7 -4.19 -0.04 -16.55
CA MET A 7 -2.98 0.11 -15.74
C MET A 7 -1.90 -0.90 -16.17
N PRO A 8 -0.61 -0.50 -16.13
CA PRO A 8 0.49 -1.35 -16.56
C PRO A 8 0.58 -2.61 -15.69
N GLU A 9 0.82 -3.78 -16.28
CA GLU A 9 1.04 -5.02 -15.53
C GLU A 9 2.25 -5.78 -16.10
N VAL A 10 3.35 -5.05 -16.27
CA VAL A 10 4.54 -5.45 -17.03
C VAL A 10 5.28 -6.62 -16.38
N HIS A 11 5.11 -6.83 -15.07
CA HIS A 11 5.82 -7.86 -14.31
C HIS A 11 4.93 -9.03 -13.87
N ARG A 12 3.68 -9.12 -14.35
CA ARG A 12 2.74 -10.20 -14.02
C ARG A 12 3.32 -11.60 -14.19
N ARG A 13 4.04 -11.83 -15.30
CA ARG A 13 4.64 -13.15 -15.59
C ARG A 13 5.75 -13.51 -14.62
N LEU A 14 6.50 -12.52 -14.13
CA LEU A 14 7.60 -12.74 -13.19
C LEU A 14 7.05 -13.05 -11.78
N ARG A 15 5.99 -12.35 -11.35
CA ARG A 15 5.30 -12.65 -10.08
C ARG A 15 4.45 -13.92 -10.10
N GLY A 16 3.85 -14.25 -11.25
CA GLY A 16 2.89 -15.34 -11.37
C GLY A 16 1.46 -14.99 -10.89
N HIS A 17 1.21 -13.76 -10.44
CA HIS A 17 -0.10 -13.28 -10.00
C HIS A 17 -0.35 -11.83 -10.42
N ALA A 18 -1.60 -11.37 -10.25
CA ALA A 18 -1.97 -10.01 -10.54
C ALA A 18 -1.38 -9.02 -9.52
N PHE A 19 -0.87 -7.89 -9.99
CA PHE A 19 -0.31 -6.85 -9.10
C PHE A 19 -1.42 -6.11 -8.37
N TYR A 20 -2.38 -5.56 -9.11
CA TYR A 20 -3.46 -4.77 -8.54
C TYR A 20 -4.53 -5.62 -7.83
N PRO A 21 -5.31 -5.03 -6.91
CA PRO A 21 -6.43 -5.70 -6.28
C PRO A 21 -7.47 -6.13 -7.33
N THR A 22 -7.98 -7.34 -7.16
CA THR A 22 -9.06 -7.90 -7.97
C THR A 22 -10.33 -7.06 -7.84
N ALA A 23 -11.26 -7.22 -8.80
CA ALA A 23 -12.56 -6.54 -8.73
C ALA A 23 -13.33 -6.84 -7.43
N ALA A 24 -13.10 -7.99 -6.78
CA ALA A 24 -13.72 -8.32 -5.50
C ALA A 24 -13.07 -7.59 -4.31
N GLU A 25 -11.74 -7.52 -4.29
CA GLU A 25 -10.99 -6.78 -3.27
C GLU A 25 -11.26 -5.26 -3.38
N ARG A 26 -11.33 -4.73 -4.60
CA ARG A 26 -11.65 -3.32 -4.87
C ARG A 26 -13.00 -2.86 -4.31
N ARG A 27 -13.96 -3.77 -4.11
CA ARG A 27 -15.25 -3.42 -3.48
C ARG A 27 -15.14 -3.20 -1.97
N ARG A 28 -14.06 -3.66 -1.35
CA ARG A 28 -13.80 -3.51 0.09
C ARG A 28 -12.84 -2.37 0.39
N LEU A 29 -12.03 -1.97 -0.59
CA LEU A 29 -11.14 -0.81 -0.52
C LEU A 29 -11.97 0.48 -0.50
N PRO A 30 -11.88 1.30 0.56
CA PRO A 30 -12.36 2.66 0.56
C PRO A 30 -11.73 3.49 -0.57
N ALA A 31 -12.48 4.45 -1.07
CA ALA A 31 -11.95 5.48 -1.96
C ALA A 31 -10.96 6.39 -1.19
N LEU A 32 -10.13 7.13 -1.93
CA LEU A 32 -9.24 8.11 -1.32
C LEU A 32 -10.01 9.12 -0.46
N HIS A 33 -9.45 9.47 0.70
CA HIS A 33 -10.02 10.32 1.76
C HIS A 33 -11.22 9.74 2.52
N ALA A 34 -11.64 8.51 2.24
CA ALA A 34 -12.82 7.93 2.90
C ALA A 34 -12.56 7.56 4.38
N THR A 35 -11.30 7.47 4.80
CA THR A 35 -10.89 7.15 6.17
C THR A 35 -10.47 8.36 7.00
N ASP A 36 -10.56 9.58 6.44
CA ASP A 36 -10.26 10.82 7.14
C ASP A 36 -11.08 10.94 8.45
N GLY A 37 -10.39 11.30 9.54
CA GLY A 37 -11.01 11.48 10.86
C GLY A 37 -11.33 10.19 11.63
N GLN A 38 -11.10 9.00 11.08
CA GLN A 38 -11.33 7.73 11.79
C GLN A 38 -10.24 7.41 12.83
N GLY A 39 -9.09 8.10 12.76
CA GLY A 39 -7.90 7.83 13.56
C GLY A 39 -7.10 6.65 12.98
N LEU A 40 -5.80 6.86 12.76
CA LEU A 40 -4.94 5.89 12.07
C LEU A 40 -4.90 4.51 12.73
N ALA A 41 -5.11 4.41 14.04
CA ALA A 41 -5.16 3.12 14.74
C ALA A 41 -6.33 2.22 14.29
N HIS A 42 -7.41 2.82 13.77
CA HIS A 42 -8.69 2.14 13.51
C HIS A 42 -8.96 1.88 12.03
N VAL A 43 -8.24 2.56 11.13
CA VAL A 43 -8.40 2.33 9.70
C VAL A 43 -8.04 0.89 9.36
N THR A 44 -8.82 0.26 8.49
CA THR A 44 -8.58 -1.12 8.07
C THR A 44 -7.55 -1.13 6.96
N VAL A 45 -6.44 -1.83 7.16
CA VAL A 45 -5.51 -2.18 6.08
C VAL A 45 -6.15 -3.28 5.25
N GLN A 46 -6.25 -3.07 3.95
CA GLN A 46 -6.96 -3.95 3.02
C GLN A 46 -6.00 -4.77 2.17
N VAL A 47 -4.82 -4.22 1.86
CA VAL A 47 -3.83 -4.86 0.98
C VAL A 47 -2.43 -4.61 1.53
N HIS A 48 -1.56 -5.61 1.42
CA HIS A 48 -0.14 -5.48 1.74
C HIS A 48 0.69 -5.81 0.49
N TYR A 49 1.67 -4.96 0.23
CA TYR A 49 2.71 -5.18 -0.78
C TYR A 49 4.06 -5.19 -0.09
N PHE A 50 4.99 -5.96 -0.64
CA PHE A 50 6.34 -6.04 -0.09
C PHE A 50 7.36 -6.27 -1.19
N ASN A 51 8.60 -5.94 -0.90
CA ASN A 51 9.76 -6.46 -1.61
C ASN A 51 10.85 -6.79 -0.57
N ALA A 52 12.07 -7.06 -1.00
CA ALA A 52 13.14 -7.42 -0.08
C ALA A 52 13.53 -6.32 0.93
N SER A 53 13.11 -5.07 0.72
CA SER A 53 13.54 -3.91 1.51
C SER A 53 12.43 -3.00 2.01
N SER A 54 11.19 -3.29 1.64
CA SER A 54 10.08 -2.36 1.75
C SER A 54 8.76 -3.08 1.95
N ASP A 55 7.85 -2.42 2.67
CA ASP A 55 6.49 -2.86 2.91
C ASP A 55 5.53 -1.68 2.71
N LEU A 56 4.42 -1.92 2.03
CA LEU A 56 3.33 -0.96 1.83
C LEU A 56 2.02 -1.59 2.31
N TRP A 57 1.38 -0.98 3.30
CA TRP A 57 0.07 -1.37 3.81
C TRP A 57 -0.97 -0.36 3.35
N ILE A 58 -1.84 -0.79 2.44
CA ILE A 58 -2.81 0.07 1.77
C ILE A 58 -4.16 0.04 2.48
N THR A 59 -4.69 1.22 2.79
CA THR A 59 -6.00 1.42 3.40
C THR A 59 -7.02 1.95 2.41
N GLU A 60 -6.62 2.75 1.42
CA GLU A 60 -7.50 3.34 0.42
C GLU A 60 -6.91 3.21 -0.98
N TYR A 61 -7.76 3.19 -2.01
CA TYR A 61 -7.31 2.97 -3.38
C TYR A 61 -8.25 3.60 -4.40
N ASP A 62 -7.69 4.32 -5.36
CA ASP A 62 -8.37 4.74 -6.58
C ASP A 62 -8.08 3.76 -7.73
N PRO A 63 -9.08 2.97 -8.18
CA PRO A 63 -8.89 2.02 -9.26
C PRO A 63 -8.78 2.64 -10.66
N ALA A 64 -9.09 3.94 -10.82
CA ALA A 64 -8.96 4.64 -12.09
C ALA A 64 -7.51 5.07 -12.35
N THR A 65 -6.80 5.51 -11.31
CA THR A 65 -5.43 6.03 -11.41
C THR A 65 -4.39 5.03 -10.93
N GLY A 66 -4.76 4.14 -10.01
CA GLY A 66 -3.80 3.30 -9.30
C GLY A 66 -3.19 3.98 -8.07
N GLU A 67 -3.61 5.20 -7.73
CA GLU A 67 -3.18 5.88 -6.52
C GLU A 67 -3.77 5.18 -5.28
N ALA A 68 -2.95 5.08 -4.23
CA ALA A 68 -3.32 4.44 -2.99
C ALA A 68 -2.89 5.30 -1.80
N PHE A 69 -3.57 5.17 -0.67
CA PHE A 69 -3.14 5.75 0.60
C PHE A 69 -2.89 4.63 1.62
N GLY A 70 -1.89 4.82 2.48
CA GLY A 70 -1.53 3.83 3.49
C GLY A 70 -0.25 4.15 4.23
N PHE A 71 0.32 3.15 4.90
CA PHE A 71 1.61 3.24 5.57
C PHE A 71 2.69 2.55 4.75
N GLY A 72 3.85 3.18 4.58
CA GLY A 72 4.97 2.62 3.83
C GLY A 72 6.27 2.68 4.60
N MET A 73 7.01 1.58 4.62
CA MET A 73 8.43 1.54 5.00
C MET A 73 9.24 1.24 3.75
N VAL A 74 10.18 2.12 3.38
CA VAL A 74 10.94 1.97 2.13
C VAL A 74 12.43 2.00 2.43
N GLY A 75 13.15 0.93 2.07
CA GLY A 75 14.61 0.93 1.99
C GLY A 75 15.40 0.44 3.22
N HIS A 76 14.96 -0.60 3.93
CA HIS A 76 15.69 -1.21 5.07
C HIS A 76 16.00 -0.25 6.23
N SER A 77 15.09 0.66 6.53
CA SER A 77 15.20 1.49 7.72
C SER A 77 14.40 0.86 8.86
N ASP A 78 14.99 0.83 10.04
CA ASP A 78 14.36 0.51 11.33
C ASP A 78 12.94 1.10 11.36
N SER A 79 11.97 0.37 11.95
CA SER A 79 10.53 0.67 11.93
C SER A 79 10.14 2.13 12.25
N ALA A 80 11.05 2.90 12.84
CA ALA A 80 10.98 4.34 13.02
C ALA A 80 10.83 5.19 11.74
N HIS A 81 11.08 4.67 10.54
CA HIS A 81 11.15 5.47 9.30
C HIS A 81 9.98 5.27 8.33
N GLY A 82 8.96 4.50 8.72
CA GLY A 82 7.75 4.45 7.91
C GLY A 82 6.90 5.71 8.07
N ASP A 83 6.13 6.03 7.02
CA ASP A 83 5.22 7.17 7.01
C ASP A 83 3.88 6.84 6.36
N TRP A 84 2.85 7.58 6.77
CA TRP A 84 1.54 7.55 6.15
C TRP A 84 1.50 8.50 4.96
N GLY A 85 1.07 8.02 3.80
CA GLY A 85 1.09 8.84 2.59
C GLY A 85 0.46 8.16 1.39
N TYR A 86 0.58 8.86 0.26
CA TYR A 86 0.08 8.41 -1.02
C TYR A 86 1.16 7.64 -1.79
N PHE A 87 0.74 6.60 -2.52
CA PHE A 87 1.57 5.75 -3.34
C PHE A 87 1.00 5.67 -4.76
N ASP A 88 1.85 5.88 -5.75
CA ASP A 88 1.56 5.61 -7.15
C ASP A 88 1.89 4.15 -7.47
N LEU A 89 0.93 3.24 -7.29
CA LEU A 89 1.12 1.82 -7.55
C LEU A 89 1.56 1.51 -8.99
N PRO A 90 1.08 2.19 -10.05
CA PRO A 90 1.67 2.10 -11.39
C PRO A 90 3.17 2.35 -11.47
N THR A 91 3.70 3.33 -10.72
CA THR A 91 5.15 3.58 -10.67
C THR A 91 5.90 2.42 -10.02
N TYR A 92 5.38 1.87 -8.91
CA TYR A 92 5.96 0.68 -8.26
C TYR A 92 5.88 -0.57 -9.15
N GLU A 93 4.77 -0.77 -9.84
CA GLU A 93 4.56 -1.88 -10.77
C GLU A 93 5.49 -1.83 -11.98
N SER A 94 5.81 -0.62 -12.44
CA SER A 94 6.64 -0.42 -13.64
C SER A 94 8.14 -0.43 -13.32
N HIS A 95 8.52 -0.51 -12.04
CA HIS A 95 9.92 -0.51 -11.65
C HIS A 95 10.61 -1.82 -12.02
N ALA A 96 11.45 -1.76 -13.06
CA ALA A 96 12.22 -2.91 -13.51
C ALA A 96 13.23 -3.34 -12.43
N PRO A 97 13.15 -4.57 -11.90
CA PRO A 97 14.08 -5.05 -10.89
C PRO A 97 15.49 -5.17 -11.49
N ARG A 98 16.48 -4.60 -10.82
CA ARG A 98 17.91 -4.75 -11.13
C ARG A 98 18.53 -5.93 -10.40
N ARG A 99 17.91 -6.35 -9.30
CA ARG A 99 18.31 -7.50 -8.48
C ARG A 99 17.09 -8.34 -8.10
N VAL A 100 17.35 -9.60 -7.72
CA VAL A 100 16.33 -10.49 -7.16
C VAL A 100 15.76 -9.85 -5.88
N GLY A 101 14.44 -9.85 -5.76
CA GLY A 101 13.73 -9.31 -4.59
C GLY A 101 13.46 -7.80 -4.63
N GLU A 102 13.86 -7.07 -5.68
CA GLU A 102 13.51 -5.63 -5.79
C GLU A 102 12.09 -5.39 -6.31
N LEU A 103 11.50 -6.39 -6.98
CA LEU A 103 10.15 -6.30 -7.49
C LEU A 103 9.15 -6.29 -6.34
N PHE A 104 8.22 -5.33 -6.34
CA PHE A 104 7.09 -5.37 -5.43
C PHE A 104 6.15 -6.52 -5.78
N GLU A 105 5.88 -7.33 -4.76
CA GLU A 105 4.89 -8.40 -4.74
C GLU A 105 3.68 -7.98 -3.90
N ARG A 106 2.55 -8.64 -4.14
CA ARG A 106 1.34 -8.48 -3.33
C ARG A 106 1.21 -9.68 -2.43
N ASP A 107 1.03 -9.48 -1.14
CA ASP A 107 0.72 -10.57 -0.23
C ASP A 107 -0.70 -11.08 -0.50
N LEU A 108 -0.79 -12.27 -1.10
CA LEU A 108 -2.06 -12.92 -1.44
C LEU A 108 -2.72 -13.61 -0.24
N HIS A 109 -2.02 -13.69 0.89
CA HIS A 109 -2.47 -14.32 2.13
C HIS A 109 -2.75 -13.31 3.24
N PHE A 110 -2.46 -12.02 3.00
CA PHE A 110 -2.79 -10.94 3.91
C PHE A 110 -4.29 -10.94 4.23
N THR A 111 -4.61 -10.92 5.52
CA THR A 111 -5.99 -10.82 6.00
C THR A 111 -6.25 -9.39 6.46
N PRO A 112 -7.24 -8.68 5.88
CA PRO A 112 -7.56 -7.32 6.28
C PRO A 112 -7.85 -7.18 7.77
N ALA A 113 -7.26 -6.19 8.41
CA ALA A 113 -7.39 -5.91 9.85
C ALA A 113 -7.10 -4.44 10.17
N ALA A 114 -7.38 -4.01 11.41
CA ALA A 114 -7.10 -2.63 11.81
C ALA A 114 -5.59 -2.37 11.81
N ALA A 115 -5.18 -1.16 11.44
CA ALA A 115 -3.77 -0.80 11.30
C ALA A 115 -2.95 -1.09 12.56
N ARG A 116 -3.50 -0.83 13.76
CA ARG A 116 -2.84 -1.16 15.03
C ARG A 116 -2.51 -2.65 15.23
N ASP A 117 -3.18 -3.54 14.50
CA ASP A 117 -3.05 -5.00 14.66
C ASP A 117 -2.04 -5.60 13.66
N VAL A 118 -1.68 -4.85 12.60
CA VAL A 118 -0.88 -5.37 11.48
C VAL A 118 0.32 -4.51 11.10
N LEU A 119 0.35 -3.24 11.52
CA LEU A 119 1.48 -2.35 11.30
C LEU A 119 2.56 -2.55 12.38
N PRO A 120 3.83 -2.26 12.04
CA PRO A 120 4.91 -2.31 13.02
C PRO A 120 4.74 -1.25 14.13
N ASP A 121 5.39 -1.51 15.27
CA ASP A 121 5.44 -0.58 16.39
C ASP A 121 5.92 0.81 15.96
N GLY A 122 5.21 1.85 16.39
CA GLY A 122 5.51 3.24 16.05
C GLY A 122 4.91 3.74 14.73
N ALA A 123 4.23 2.88 13.96
CA ALA A 123 3.50 3.29 12.75
C ALA A 123 2.27 4.15 13.07
N ILE A 124 1.69 3.96 14.25
CA ILE A 124 0.62 4.81 14.78
C ILE A 124 1.26 5.84 15.70
N ARG A 125 1.46 7.05 15.20
CA ARG A 125 1.87 8.20 16.02
C ARG A 125 0.65 9.06 16.27
N ASP A 126 0.23 9.13 17.52
CA ASP A 126 -0.73 10.12 17.94
C ASP A 126 -0.10 11.48 17.67
N GLY A 127 -0.77 12.36 16.92
CA GLY A 127 -0.33 13.74 16.69
C GLY A 127 -0.33 14.63 17.95
N SER A 128 -0.18 14.00 19.12
CA SER A 128 -0.20 14.59 20.45
C SER A 128 1.18 14.44 21.10
N THR A 129 2.25 14.83 20.42
CA THR A 129 3.38 15.42 21.16
C THR A 129 2.99 16.87 21.46
N PRO A 130 2.85 17.28 22.73
CA PRO A 130 2.79 18.70 23.04
C PRO A 130 4.11 19.30 22.54
N ASP A 131 4.03 20.37 21.76
CA ASP A 131 5.18 21.22 21.46
C ASP A 131 5.89 21.55 22.79
N GLU A 132 7.19 21.24 22.86
CA GLU A 132 8.09 21.66 23.94
C GLU A 132 8.55 23.11 23.72
#